data_AF-A0A511YHT7-F1
#
_entry.id   AF-A0A511YHT7-F1
#
_cell.length_a   1.000
_cell.length_b   1.000
_cell.length_c   1.000
_cell.angle_alpha   90.00
_cell.angle_beta   90.00
_cell.angle_gamma   90.00
#
_symmetry.space_group_name_H-M   'P 1'
#
loop_
_entity.id
_entity.type
_entity.pdbx_description
1 polymer ?
#
loop_
_entity_poly.entity_id
_entity_poly.type
_entity_poly.pdbx_seq_one_letter_code
_entity_poly.pdbx_strand_id
1 'polypeptide(L)'
;MKENEISFYIRKSIFSVYNELGPGLLEKVYEKVLLHELQSHGLKVRNQIPTSIKFKDIIIDSSFIADIIVENKVIIEIKSIQ
;
A
#
# COMPACT_ATOMS: atom_id res chain seq x y z
N MET A 1 -9.87 10.37 -8.63
CA MET A 1 -8.94 11.24 -7.87
C MET A 1 -7.60 11.35 -8.57
N LYS A 2 -6.91 12.48 -8.39
CA LYS A 2 -5.51 12.69 -8.80
C LYS A 2 -4.55 12.12 -7.76
N GLU A 3 -3.31 11.87 -8.18
CA GLU A 3 -2.26 11.23 -7.40
C GLU A 3 -1.96 11.99 -6.09
N ASN A 4 -1.99 13.31 -6.14
CA ASN A 4 -1.78 14.16 -4.95
C ASN A 4 -2.91 14.02 -3.91
N GLU A 5 -4.16 13.87 -4.36
CA GLU A 5 -5.30 13.66 -3.47
C GLU A 5 -5.22 12.27 -2.83
N ILE A 6 -4.86 11.26 -3.63
CA ILE A 6 -4.64 9.89 -3.14
C ILE A 6 -3.52 9.87 -2.08
N SER A 7 -2.40 10.55 -2.35
CA SER A 7 -1.27 10.67 -1.41
C SER A 7 -1.67 11.34 -0.09
N PHE A 8 -2.58 12.33 -0.12
CA PHE A 8 -3.10 12.95 1.09
C PHE A 8 -3.81 11.93 1.99
N TYR A 9 -4.74 11.14 1.44
CA TYR A 9 -5.43 10.11 2.22
C TYR A 9 -4.49 9.00 2.68
N ILE A 10 -3.53 8.58 1.84
CA ILE A 10 -2.53 7.59 2.23
C ILE A 10 -1.75 8.04 3.46
N ARG A 11 -1.23 9.28 3.45
CA ARG A 11 -0.49 9.81 4.61
C ARG A 11 -1.37 9.92 5.84
N LYS A 12 -2.62 10.39 5.67
CA LYS A 12 -3.59 10.47 6.77
C LYS A 12 -3.80 9.09 7.42
N SER A 13 -4.03 8.05 6.61
CA SER A 13 -4.19 6.68 7.09
C SER A 13 -2.93 6.14 7.76
N ILE A 14 -1.73 6.38 7.20
CA ILE A 14 -0.46 5.96 7.82
C ILE A 14 -0.29 6.57 9.22
N PHE A 15 -0.53 7.87 9.38
CA PHE A 15 -0.42 8.52 10.69
C PHE A 15 -1.49 8.03 11.67
N SER A 16 -2.72 7.80 11.19
CA SER A 16 -3.79 7.20 12.00
C SER A 16 -3.36 5.84 12.57
N VAL A 17 -2.86 4.95 11.71
CA VAL A 17 -2.37 3.61 12.10
C VAL A 17 -1.18 3.70 13.05
N TYR A 18 -0.20 4.56 12.76
CA TYR A 18 0.97 4.72 13.61
C TYR A 18 0.63 5.26 14.99
N ASN A 19 -0.28 6.24 15.08
CA ASN A 19 -0.69 6.83 16.35
C ASN A 19 -1.44 5.83 17.25
N GLU A 20 -2.20 4.91 16.64
CA GLU A 20 -2.93 3.87 17.37
C GLU A 20 -2.03 2.70 17.80
N LEU A 21 -1.19 2.20 16.89
CA LEU A 21 -0.45 0.95 17.10
C LEU A 21 1.00 1.13 17.55
N GLY A 22 1.59 2.30 17.29
CA GLY A 22 3.01 2.54 17.48
C GLY A 22 3.91 1.70 16.55
N PRO A 23 5.25 1.78 16.73
CA PRO A 23 6.23 0.99 16.00
C PRO A 23 6.39 -0.45 16.58
N GLY A 24 7.18 -1.30 15.90
CA GLY A 24 7.62 -2.61 16.43
C GLY A 24 6.77 -3.83 16.02
N LEU A 25 5.71 -3.64 15.23
CA LEU A 25 4.92 -4.73 14.68
C LEU A 25 5.49 -5.28 13.37
N LEU A 26 5.07 -6.50 13.01
CA LEU A 26 5.41 -7.12 11.72
C LEU A 26 4.77 -6.34 10.55
N GLU A 27 5.45 -6.28 9.41
CA GLU A 27 4.96 -5.66 8.15
C GLU A 27 3.52 -6.10 7.81
N LYS A 28 3.24 -7.41 7.91
CA LYS A 28 1.91 -7.99 7.64
C LYS A 28 0.80 -7.41 8.52
N VAL A 29 1.12 -6.92 9.72
CA VAL A 29 0.14 -6.32 10.63
C VAL A 29 -0.19 -4.91 10.14
N TYR A 30 0.83 -4.09 9.85
CA TYR A 30 0.61 -2.77 9.27
C TYR A 30 -0.11 -2.83 7.94
N GLU A 31 0.21 -3.81 7.08
CA GLU A 31 -0.49 -4.01 5.81
C GLU A 31 -1.99 -4.22 6.01
N LYS A 32 -2.38 -5.16 6.87
CA LYS A 32 -3.80 -5.45 7.11
C LYS A 32 -4.55 -4.27 7.70
N VAL A 33 -3.94 -3.55 8.64
CA VAL A 33 -4.60 -2.42 9.31
C VAL A 33 -4.67 -1.22 8.37
N LEU A 34 -3.59 -0.93 7.63
CA LEU A 34 -3.57 0.17 6.66
C LEU A 34 -4.55 -0.08 5.50
N LEU A 35 -4.68 -1.32 5.04
CA LEU A 35 -5.68 -1.71 4.06
C LEU A 35 -7.10 -1.32 4.53
N HIS A 36 -7.45 -1.67 5.77
CA HIS A 36 -8.75 -1.34 6.36
C HIS A 36 -8.95 0.17 6.51
N GLU A 37 -7.93 0.87 7.00
CA GLU A 37 -7.98 2.33 7.20
C GLU A 37 -8.09 3.10 5.87
N LEU A 38 -7.47 2.62 4.79
CA LEU A 38 -7.62 3.25 3.47
C LEU A 38 -9.03 2.99 2.90
N GLN A 39 -9.57 1.79 3.11
CA GLN A 39 -10.93 1.44 2.69
C GLN A 39 -11.99 2.27 3.44
N SER A 40 -11.77 2.59 4.72
CA SER A 40 -12.68 3.43 5.51
C SER A 40 -12.81 4.86 4.95
N HIS A 41 -11.80 5.32 4.20
CA HIS A 41 -11.82 6.59 3.46
C HIS A 41 -12.49 6.48 2.08
N GLY A 42 -13.11 5.34 1.75
CA GLY A 42 -13.81 5.11 0.49
C GLY A 42 -12.89 4.87 -0.71
N LEU A 43 -11.59 4.63 -0.48
CA LEU A 43 -10.63 4.35 -1.54
C LEU A 43 -10.79 2.92 -2.05
N LYS A 44 -10.57 2.73 -3.36
CA LYS A 44 -10.39 1.41 -3.96
C LYS A 44 -8.99 0.91 -3.64
N VAL A 45 -8.90 -0.11 -2.80
CA VAL A 45 -7.62 -0.67 -2.34
C VAL A 45 -7.59 -2.18 -2.58
N ARG A 46 -6.44 -2.67 -3.03
CA ARG A 46 -6.14 -4.10 -3.18
C ARG A 46 -4.79 -4.40 -2.54
N ASN A 47 -4.61 -5.55 -1.93
CA ASN A 47 -3.34 -5.95 -1.32
C ASN A 47 -2.84 -7.29 -1.88
N GLN A 48 -1.55 -7.56 -1.71
CA GLN A 48 -0.87 -8.77 -2.18
C GLN A 48 -1.09 -9.03 -3.69
N ILE A 49 -0.79 -8.03 -4.52
CA ILE A 49 -1.07 -8.09 -5.97
C ILE A 49 0.18 -8.54 -6.74
N PRO A 50 0.17 -9.73 -7.37
CA PRO A 50 1.25 -10.14 -8.27
C PRO A 50 1.38 -9.11 -9.39
N THR A 51 2.58 -8.56 -9.55
CA THR A 51 2.85 -7.48 -10.48
C THR A 51 4.01 -7.85 -11.39
N SER A 52 3.75 -7.76 -12.71
CA SER A 52 4.76 -7.92 -13.75
C SER A 52 5.50 -6.60 -13.98
N ILE A 53 6.80 -6.69 -14.26
CA ILE A 53 7.62 -5.52 -14.62
C ILE A 53 7.93 -5.58 -16.12
N LYS A 54 7.72 -4.46 -16.80
CA LYS A 54 8.24 -4.27 -18.17
C LYS A 54 9.68 -3.79 -18.09
N PHE A 55 10.61 -4.58 -18.62
CA PHE A 55 12.01 -4.20 -18.77
C PHE A 55 12.37 -4.20 -20.26
N LYS A 56 12.54 -3.01 -20.83
CA LYS A 56 12.69 -2.79 -22.29
C LYS A 56 11.49 -3.42 -23.03
N ASP A 57 11.74 -4.37 -23.92
CA ASP A 57 10.72 -5.07 -24.71
C ASP A 57 10.29 -6.41 -24.09
N ILE A 58 10.78 -6.73 -22.89
CA ILE A 58 10.48 -7.98 -22.17
C ILE A 58 9.51 -7.68 -21.02
N ILE A 59 8.51 -8.54 -20.86
CA ILE A 59 7.65 -8.58 -19.67
C ILE A 59 8.21 -9.67 -18.75
N ILE A 60 8.59 -9.28 -17.54
CA ILE A 60 9.02 -10.20 -16.48
C ILE A 60 7.80 -10.48 -15.62
N ASP A 61 7.16 -11.63 -15.86
CA ASP A 61 5.94 -12.01 -15.15
C ASP A 61 6.20 -12.37 -13.69
N SER A 62 5.27 -11.98 -12.81
CA SER A 62 5.32 -12.21 -11.36
C SER A 62 6.63 -11.78 -10.69
N SER A 63 7.23 -10.70 -11.20
CA SER A 63 8.51 -10.18 -10.72
C SER A 63 8.50 -9.77 -9.24
N PHE A 64 7.35 -9.34 -8.71
CA PHE A 64 7.14 -9.09 -7.29
C PHE A 64 5.65 -9.11 -6.93
N ILE A 65 5.36 -9.15 -5.63
CA ILE A 65 4.00 -9.00 -5.09
C ILE A 65 3.96 -7.62 -4.43
N ALA A 66 3.10 -6.75 -4.94
CA ALA A 66 2.90 -5.42 -4.36
C ALA A 66 2.06 -5.54 -3.08
N ASP A 67 2.53 -4.94 -1.98
CA ASP A 67 1.82 -5.01 -0.70
C ASP A 67 0.43 -4.40 -0.82
N ILE A 68 0.32 -3.14 -1.28
CA ILE A 68 -0.97 -2.45 -1.48
C ILE A 68 -0.96 -1.63 -2.77
N ILE A 69 -2.07 -1.68 -3.53
CA ILE A 69 -2.37 -0.80 -4.66
C ILE A 69 -3.63 0.02 -4.36
N VAL A 70 -3.50 1.35 -4.42
CA VAL A 70 -4.58 2.32 -4.18
C VAL A 70 -5.01 2.98 -5.49
N GLU A 71 -6.32 2.99 -5.76
CA GLU A 71 -6.95 3.62 -6.93
C GLU A 71 -6.36 3.19 -8.28
N ASN A 72 -5.73 2.02 -8.33
CA ASN A 72 -4.94 1.53 -9.49
C ASN A 72 -3.85 2.52 -9.96
N LYS A 73 -3.36 3.38 -9.06
CA LYS A 73 -2.45 4.49 -9.40
C LYS A 73 -1.21 4.56 -8.52
N VAL A 74 -1.34 4.18 -7.24
CA VAL A 74 -0.24 4.27 -6.27
C VAL A 74 0.01 2.88 -5.69
N ILE A 75 1.27 2.45 -5.70
CA ILE A 75 1.74 1.27 -4.99
C ILE A 75 2.32 1.73 -3.65
N ILE A 76 1.97 1.02 -2.58
CA ILE A 76 2.55 1.19 -1.24
C ILE A 76 3.28 -0.12 -0.93
N GLU A 77 4.57 -0.01 -0.65
CA GLU A 77 5.41 -1.08 -0.11
C GLU A 77 5.64 -0.79 1.37
N ILE A 78 5.32 -1.76 2.22
CA ILE A 78 5.38 -1.60 3.67
C ILE A 78 6.68 -2.18 4.17
N LYS A 79 7.36 -1.39 5.00
CA LYS A 79 8.58 -1.79 5.68
C LYS A 79 8.47 -1.42 7.14
N SER A 80 8.87 -2.31 8.02
CA SER A 80 8.87 -2.07 9.47
C SER A 80 10.23 -2.38 10.05
N ILE A 81 10.69 -1.53 10.96
CA ILE A 81 11.81 -1.87 11.84
C ILE A 81 11.21 -2.61 13.03
N GLN A 82 11.70 -3.81 13.27
CA GLN A 82 11.43 -4.61 14.47
C GLN A 82 12.65 -4.63 15.37
#